data_AF-A0AAJ2LNG5-F1
#
_entry.id   AF-A0AAJ2LNG5-F1
#
_cell.length_a   1.000
_cell.length_b   1.000
_cell.length_c   1.000
_cell.angle_alpha   90.00
_cell.angle_beta   90.00
_cell.angle_gamma   90.00
#
_symmetry.space_group_name_H-M   'P 1'
#
loop_
_entity.id
_entity.type
_entity.pdbx_description
1 polymer ?
#
loop_
_entity_poly.entity_id
_entity_poly.type
_entity_poly.pdbx_seq_one_letter_code
_entity_poly.pdbx_strand_id
1 'polypeptide(L)' 'MTTVNKSDMEWKRQLTAEEYRITREKGTEAPFTGIYWDTNATGVYRCKCCDTPLFSSDSKFDAGCGWPSFSQAIEDGVID' A
#
# COMPACT_ATOMS: atom_id res chain seq x y z
N MET A 1 8.89 -5.84 -13.76
CA MET A 1 8.91 -5.87 -12.28
C MET A 1 10.36 -5.82 -11.81
N THR A 2 10.74 -4.78 -11.08
CA THR A 2 12.06 -4.69 -10.44
C THR A 2 12.06 -5.59 -9.21
N THR A 3 12.91 -6.61 -9.21
CA THR A 3 13.09 -7.49 -8.06
C THR A 3 13.85 -6.72 -6.97
N VAL A 4 13.14 -6.32 -5.90
CA VAL A 4 13.80 -5.68 -4.75
C VAL A 4 14.40 -6.76 -3.86
N ASN A 5 15.72 -6.90 -3.93
CA ASN A 5 16.47 -7.84 -3.12
C ASN A 5 17.09 -7.12 -1.92
N LYS A 6 16.45 -7.25 -0.76
CA LYS A 6 16.88 -6.68 0.52
C LYS A 6 16.64 -7.71 1.62
N SER A 7 17.56 -7.76 2.58
CA SER A 7 17.44 -8.57 3.78
C SER A 7 16.36 -8.03 4.73
N ASP A 8 15.90 -8.88 5.63
CA ASP A 8 14.93 -8.49 6.67
C ASP A 8 15.46 -7.35 7.55
N MET A 9 16.77 -7.33 7.84
CA MET A 9 17.37 -6.25 8.62
C MET A 9 17.34 -4.92 7.87
N GLU A 10 17.58 -4.92 6.56
CA GLU A 10 17.48 -3.70 5.74
C GLU A 10 16.05 -3.19 5.69
N TRP A 11 15.07 -4.09 5.56
CA TRP A 11 13.65 -3.71 5.61
C TRP A 11 13.24 -3.14 6.96
N LYS A 12 13.64 -3.76 8.07
CA LYS A 12 13.35 -3.27 9.43
C LYS A 12 14.02 -1.92 9.73
N ARG A 13 15.09 -1.57 9.03
CA ARG A 13 15.73 -0.24 9.12
C ARG A 13 15.03 0.81 8.27
N GLN A 14 14.45 0.42 7.15
CA GLN A 14 13.81 1.35 6.20
C GLN A 14 12.34 1.62 6.53
N LEU A 15 11.61 0.59 6.98
CA LEU A 15 10.18 0.65 7.25
C LEU A 15 9.94 0.91 8.74
N THR A 16 8.83 1.58 9.05
CA THR A 16 8.31 1.55 10.42
C THR A 16 7.92 0.12 10.81
N ALA A 17 7.79 -0.15 12.11
CA ALA A 17 7.38 -1.47 12.60
C ALA A 17 6.03 -1.92 11.98
N GLU A 18 5.09 -0.98 11.84
CA GLU A 18 3.77 -1.26 11.28
C GLU A 18 3.82 -1.49 9.76
N GLU A 19 4.55 -0.66 9.02
CA GLU A 19 4.75 -0.87 7.59
C GLU A 19 5.45 -2.21 7.29
N TYR A 20 6.44 -2.59 8.11
CA TYR A 20 7.11 -3.90 7.99
C TYR A 20 6.13 -5.04 8.26
N ARG A 21 5.36 -4.95 9.35
CA ARG A 21 4.36 -5.96 9.72
C ARG A 21 3.36 -6.18 8.59
N ILE A 22 2.85 -5.10 7.99
CA ILE A 22 1.86 -5.17 6.91
C ILE A 22 2.49 -5.70 5.61
N THR A 23 3.57 -5.07 5.15
CA THR A 23 4.12 -5.33 3.81
C THR A 23 5.02 -6.57 3.71
N ARG A 24 5.59 -7.04 4.83
CA ARG A 24 6.53 -8.18 4.86
C ARG A 24 5.99 -9.36 5.66
N GLU A 25 5.30 -9.12 6.78
CA GLU A 25 4.72 -10.18 7.62
C GLU A 25 3.25 -10.48 7.29
N LYS A 26 2.69 -9.86 6.25
CA LYS A 26 1.30 -10.02 5.80
C LYS A 26 0.27 -9.66 6.89
N GLY A 27 0.62 -8.70 7.75
CA GLY A 27 -0.29 -8.14 8.73
C GLY A 27 -1.34 -7.22 8.10
N THR A 28 -2.39 -6.95 8.85
CA THR A 28 -3.44 -5.97 8.50
C THR A 28 -3.45 -4.87 9.55
N GLU A 29 -3.46 -3.59 9.14
CA GLU A 29 -3.67 -2.46 10.06
C GLU A 29 -5.07 -2.50 10.68
N ALA A 30 -5.27 -1.85 11.83
CA ALA A 30 -6.60 -1.71 12.39
C ALA A 30 -7.52 -0.89 11.46
N PRO A 31 -8.82 -1.20 11.39
CA PRO A 31 -9.74 -0.41 10.57
C PRO A 31 -9.81 1.03 11.08
N PHE A 32 -9.93 1.99 10.17
CA PHE A 32 -10.03 3.42 10.43
C PHE A 32 -8.79 4.05 11.11
N THR A 33 -7.63 3.38 11.08
CA THR A 33 -6.39 3.94 11.64
C THR A 33 -5.33 4.33 10.61
N GLY A 34 -5.38 3.74 9.40
CA GLY A 34 -4.38 4.00 8.35
C GLY A 34 -4.45 5.41 7.79
N ILE A 35 -3.32 6.07 7.58
CA ILE A 35 -3.29 7.48 7.13
C ILE A 35 -4.02 7.74 5.79
N TYR A 36 -4.31 6.69 5.02
CA TYR A 36 -4.94 6.78 3.70
C TYR A 36 -6.43 6.40 3.68
N TRP A 37 -7.02 5.88 4.76
CA TRP A 37 -8.38 5.35 4.73
C TRP A 37 -9.41 6.43 4.30
N ASP A 38 -9.37 7.62 4.92
CA ASP A 38 -10.29 8.74 4.64
C ASP A 38 -9.72 9.81 3.70
N THR A 39 -8.65 9.48 2.95
CA THR A 39 -8.01 10.48 2.09
C THR A 39 -8.73 10.62 0.76
N ASN A 40 -8.89 11.87 0.31
CA ASN A 40 -9.41 12.21 -1.01
C ASN A 40 -8.40 13.05 -1.83
N ALA A 41 -7.12 12.96 -1.48
CA ALA A 41 -6.05 13.67 -2.16
C ALA A 41 -5.82 13.07 -3.56
N THR A 42 -5.65 13.94 -4.56
CA THR A 42 -5.33 13.53 -5.92
C THR A 42 -3.89 13.06 -6.01
N GLY A 43 -3.65 11.89 -6.62
CA GLY A 43 -2.32 11.34 -6.78
C GLY A 43 -2.29 9.83 -7.09
N VAL A 44 -1.11 9.24 -6.93
CA VAL A 44 -0.86 7.82 -7.18
C VAL A 44 -0.38 7.16 -5.89
N TYR A 45 -1.02 6.06 -5.53
CA TYR A 45 -0.61 5.20 -4.42
C TYR A 45 0.44 4.23 -4.93
N ARG A 46 1.63 4.28 -4.32
CA ARG A 46 2.80 3.49 -4.70
C ARG A 46 3.11 2.44 -3.64
N CYS A 47 3.67 1.33 -4.08
CA CYS A 47 4.16 0.30 -3.17
C CYS A 47 5.24 0.86 -2.25
N LYS A 48 5.05 0.76 -0.92
CA LYS A 48 6.03 1.25 0.06
C LYS A 48 7.41 0.57 -0.07
N CYS A 49 7.46 -0.65 -0.60
CA CYS A 49 8.70 -1.42 -0.73
C CYS A 49 9.47 -1.09 -2.02
N CYS A 50 8.80 -1.07 -3.17
CA CYS A 50 9.44 -1.00 -4.49
C CYS A 50 9.07 0.23 -5.32
N ASP A 51 8.22 1.12 -4.79
CA ASP A 51 7.75 2.36 -5.42
C ASP A 51 6.94 2.18 -6.72
N THR A 52 6.63 0.92 -7.08
CA THR A 52 5.72 0.60 -8.18
C THR A 52 4.36 1.27 -7.98
N PRO A 53 3.84 2.02 -8.97
CA PRO A 53 2.47 2.52 -8.95
C PRO A 53 1.46 1.36 -8.82
N LEU A 54 0.53 1.46 -7.88
CA LEU A 54 -0.48 0.42 -7.66
C LEU A 54 -1.89 0.92 -7.97
N PHE A 55 -2.24 2.12 -7.50
CA PHE A 55 -3.59 2.67 -7.64
C PHE A 55 -3.57 4.16 -7.96
N SER A 56 -4.56 4.65 -8.71
CA SER A 56 -4.85 6.07 -8.88
C SER A 56 -5.87 6.53 -7.83
N SER A 57 -5.79 7.78 -7.38
CA SER A 57 -6.86 8.40 -6.60
C SER A 57 -8.20 8.39 -7.32
N ASP A 58 -8.20 8.36 -8.66
CA ASP A 58 -9.43 8.37 -9.48
C ASP A 58 -10.24 7.07 -9.34
N SER A 59 -9.59 5.96 -8.97
CA SER A 59 -10.26 4.68 -8.69
C SER A 59 -10.56 4.49 -7.19
N LYS A 60 -10.16 5.43 -6.33
CA LYS A 60 -10.45 5.36 -4.89
C LYS A 60 -11.92 5.67 -4.62
N PHE A 61 -12.53 4.92 -3.73
CA PHE A 61 -13.88 5.18 -3.23
C PHE A 61 -13.99 4.85 -1.75
N ASP A 62 -15.02 5.38 -1.09
CA ASP A 62 -15.34 5.01 0.29
C ASP A 62 -16.27 3.79 0.30
N ALA A 63 -15.74 2.65 0.76
CA ALA A 63 -16.49 1.41 0.93
C ALA A 63 -17.09 1.26 2.34
N GLY A 64 -16.78 2.16 3.27
CA GLY A 64 -17.17 2.05 4.69
C GLY A 64 -16.50 0.90 5.44
N CYS A 65 -15.48 0.25 4.86
CA CYS A 65 -14.85 -0.94 5.43
C CYS A 65 -13.71 -0.63 6.41
N GLY A 66 -13.20 0.61 6.43
CA GLY A 66 -12.11 1.05 7.32
C GLY A 66 -10.71 1.00 6.70
N TRP A 67 -10.57 0.65 5.42
CA TRP A 67 -9.31 0.66 4.68
C TRP A 67 -9.47 1.37 3.32
N PRO A 68 -8.39 1.93 2.76
CA PRO A 68 -8.44 2.53 1.43
C PRO A 68 -8.91 1.49 0.41
N SER A 69 -9.99 1.80 -0.31
CA SER A 69 -10.64 0.90 -1.26
C SER A 69 -10.55 1.47 -2.67
N PHE A 70 -10.23 0.61 -3.64
CA PHE A 70 -10.02 0.98 -5.04
C PHE A 70 -10.80 0.03 -5.96
N SER A 71 -11.41 0.57 -7.01
CA SER A 71 -12.22 -0.23 -7.95
C SER A 71 -11.36 -0.99 -8.97
N GLN A 72 -10.15 -0.51 -9.23
CA GLN A 72 -9.20 -1.11 -10.17
C GLN A 72 -7.76 -0.73 -9.81
N ALA A 73 -6.83 -1.60 -10.20
CA ALA A 73 -5.39 -1.29 -10.22
C ALA A 73 -5.09 -0.21 -11.27
N ILE A 74 -3.90 0.39 -11.18
CA ILE A 74 -3.47 1.43 -12.13
C ILE A 74 -3.21 0.86 -13.54
N GLU A 75 -2.74 -0.38 -13.62
CA GLU A 75 -2.48 -1.13 -14.86
C GLU A 75 -2.77 -2.61 -14.63
N ASP A 76 -3.18 -3.32 -15.68
CA ASP A 76 -3.41 -4.77 -15.62
C ASP A 76 -2.10 -5.53 -15.34
N GLY A 77 -2.16 -6.52 -14.44
CA GLY A 77 -1.00 -7.36 -14.09
C GLY A 77 0.07 -6.69 -13.21
N VAL A 78 -0.20 -5.50 -12.66
CA VAL A 78 0.70 -4.85 -11.70
C VAL A 78 0.61 -5.44 -10.28
N ILE A 79 -0.50 -6.15 -10.01
CA ILE A 79 -0.80 -6.86 -8.77
C ILE A 79 -1.24 -8.28 -9.15
N ASP A 80 -0.66 -9.28 -8.49
CA ASP A 80 -0.96 -10.71 -8.67
C ASP A 80 -1.88 -11.26 -7.56
#